data_AF-A0AAF0ZU52-F1
#
_entry.id   AF-A0AAF0ZU52-F1
#
_cell.length_a   1.000
_cell.length_b   1.000
_cell.length_c   1.000
_cell.angle_alpha   90.00
_cell.angle_beta   90.00
_cell.angle_gamma   90.00
#
_symmetry.space_group_name_H-M   'P 1'
#
loop_
_entity.id
_entity.type
_entity.pdbx_description
1 polymer ?
#
loop_
_entity_poly.entity_id
_entity_poly.type
_entity_poly.pdbx_seq_one_letter_code
_entity_poly.pdbx_strand_id
1 'polypeptide(L)'
;MFLQIRQCTLPSLGSDHNPIVLTCGNKAFRKSYFKFEKWWLNVEGFKSKVHEWWSSFEVSGRPDYKLATKLRLLKTKLKEWSRENRGNWKARKEQILSQIGDMEVTQESRSLTDDDRY
;
A
#
# COMPACT_ATOMS: atom_id res chain seq x y z
N MET A 1 21.28 -20.44 6.05
CA MET A 1 20.22 -20.97 6.93
C MET A 1 19.04 -20.00 6.91
N PHE A 2 17.89 -20.40 6.34
CA PHE A 2 16.69 -19.56 6.30
C PHE A 2 15.93 -19.73 7.63
N LEU A 3 15.99 -18.74 8.51
CA LEU A 3 15.49 -18.85 9.89
C LEU A 3 13.97 -18.64 10.04
N GLN A 4 13.25 -18.36 8.95
CA GLN A 4 11.79 -18.26 8.97
C GLN A 4 11.23 -18.60 7.59
N ILE A 5 10.52 -19.73 7.51
CA ILE A 5 9.74 -20.15 6.35
C ILE A 5 8.27 -20.08 6.77
N ARG A 6 7.46 -19.32 6.05
CA ARG A 6 6.00 -19.31 6.18
C ARG A 6 5.37 -19.55 4.82
N GLN A 7 4.43 -20.49 4.77
CA GLN A 7 3.60 -20.76 3.61
C GLN A 7 2.16 -20.35 3.92
N CYS A 8 1.52 -19.61 3.02
CA CYS A 8 0.11 -19.24 3.12
C CYS A 8 -0.54 -19.34 1.73
N THR A 9 -1.80 -19.77 1.68
CA THR A 9 -2.63 -19.67 0.47
C THR A 9 -3.25 -18.28 0.40
N LEU A 10 -3.32 -17.70 -0.80
CA LEU A 10 -4.06 -16.47 -1.09
C LEU A 10 -5.45 -16.81 -1.65
N PRO A 11 -6.44 -15.90 -1.49
CA PRO A 11 -7.72 -16.03 -2.19
C PRO A 11 -7.51 -16.07 -3.70
N SER A 12 -8.41 -16.74 -4.41
CA SER A 12 -8.28 -16.99 -5.85
C SER A 12 -8.40 -15.70 -6.68
N LEU A 13 -9.06 -14.68 -6.14
CA LEU A 13 -9.30 -13.39 -6.83
C LEU A 13 -10.03 -13.59 -8.18
N GLY A 14 -10.87 -14.62 -8.29
CA GLY A 14 -11.59 -14.95 -9.53
C GLY A 14 -10.80 -15.82 -10.52
N SER A 15 -9.66 -16.35 -10.09
CA SER A 15 -8.93 -17.42 -10.78
C SER A 15 -9.51 -18.79 -10.40
N ASP A 16 -9.32 -19.80 -11.26
CA ASP A 16 -9.57 -21.22 -10.94
C ASP A 16 -8.44 -21.84 -10.08
N HIS A 17 -7.49 -21.01 -9.65
CA HIS A 17 -6.31 -21.41 -8.88
C HIS A 17 -6.08 -20.51 -7.66
N ASN A 18 -5.72 -21.12 -6.52
CA ASN A 18 -5.31 -20.42 -5.30
C ASN A 18 -3.78 -20.27 -5.23
N PRO A 19 -3.23 -19.04 -5.33
CA PRO A 19 -1.78 -18.85 -5.30
C PRO A 19 -1.17 -19.22 -3.93
N ILE A 20 -0.04 -19.92 -3.94
CA ILE A 20 0.73 -20.22 -2.73
C ILE A 20 1.84 -19.19 -2.56
N VAL A 21 1.84 -18.50 -1.42
CA VAL A 21 2.91 -17.56 -1.04
C VAL A 21 3.87 -18.24 -0.08
N LEU A 22 5.11 -18.40 -0.53
CA LEU A 22 6.22 -18.86 0.29
C LEU A 22 7.10 -17.67 0.68
N THR A 23 7.17 -17.39 1.99
CA THR A 23 8.06 -16.36 2.53
C THR A 23 9.28 -17.04 3.14
N CYS A 24 10.43 -16.95 2.46
CA CYS A 24 11.71 -17.46 2.92
C CYS A 24 12.71 -16.30 3.08
N GLY A 25 13.19 -16.04 4.30
CA GLY A 25 14.32 -15.14 4.48
C GLY A 25 14.36 -14.38 5.81
N ASN A 26 15.57 -14.00 6.21
CA ASN A 26 15.77 -12.97 7.22
C ASN A 26 15.34 -11.63 6.60
N LYS A 27 14.29 -10.99 7.12
CA LYS A 27 13.95 -9.60 6.77
C LYS A 27 15.06 -8.69 7.30
N ALA A 28 16.19 -8.64 6.59
CA ALA A 28 17.19 -7.62 6.78
C ALA A 28 16.54 -6.30 6.38
N PHE A 29 16.09 -5.53 7.36
CA PHE A 29 15.59 -4.17 7.17
C PHE A 29 16.73 -3.31 6.63
N ARG A 30 16.92 -3.31 5.32
CA ARG A 30 17.79 -2.33 4.67
C ARG A 30 17.14 -0.95 4.85
N LYS A 31 17.95 0.07 5.17
CA LYS A 31 17.48 1.47 5.19
C LYS A 31 16.86 1.78 3.82
N SER A 32 15.54 1.86 3.76
CA SER A 32 14.85 2.22 2.52
C SER A 32 15.08 3.70 2.24
N TYR A 33 15.52 4.01 1.02
CA TYR A 33 15.45 5.35 0.51
C TYR A 33 14.00 5.83 0.45
N PHE A 34 13.82 7.16 0.48
CA PHE A 34 12.51 7.75 0.25
C PHE A 34 12.06 7.43 -1.18
N LYS A 35 10.84 6.93 -1.33
CA LYS A 35 10.20 6.67 -2.61
C LYS A 35 8.88 7.41 -2.62
N PHE A 36 8.63 8.14 -3.69
CA PHE A 36 7.30 8.67 -3.98
C PHE A 36 6.51 7.56 -4.65
N GLU A 37 5.31 7.25 -4.15
CA GLU A 37 4.47 6.21 -4.73
C GLU A 37 3.41 6.86 -5.62
N LYS A 38 3.29 6.39 -6.87
CA LYS A 38 2.40 6.98 -7.88
C LYS A 38 0.95 7.11 -7.40
N TRP A 39 0.46 6.11 -6.67
CA TRP A 39 -0.93 6.09 -6.20
C TRP A 39 -1.24 7.15 -5.14
N TRP A 40 -0.24 7.79 -4.51
CA TRP A 40 -0.48 8.92 -3.61
C TRP A 40 -1.27 10.04 -4.30
N LEU A 41 -1.06 10.21 -5.62
CA LEU A 41 -1.78 11.18 -6.44
C LEU A 41 -3.28 10.90 -6.55
N ASN A 42 -3.71 9.67 -6.29
CA ASN A 42 -5.10 9.23 -6.33
C ASN A 42 -5.78 9.31 -4.96
N VAL A 43 -5.03 9.60 -3.90
CA VAL A 43 -5.60 9.79 -2.56
C VAL A 43 -6.28 11.16 -2.51
N GLU A 44 -7.55 11.16 -2.15
CA GLU A 44 -8.31 12.38 -1.99
C GLU A 44 -7.62 13.36 -1.02
N GLY A 45 -7.58 14.64 -1.40
CA GLY A 45 -6.92 15.68 -0.61
C GLY A 45 -5.39 15.66 -0.62
N PHE A 46 -4.72 14.68 -1.25
CA PHE A 46 -3.25 14.61 -1.27
C PHE A 46 -2.60 15.84 -1.91
N LYS A 47 -3.08 16.25 -3.09
CA LYS A 47 -2.56 17.42 -3.80
C LYS A 47 -2.74 18.70 -2.98
N SER A 48 -3.91 18.88 -2.36
CA SER A 48 -4.21 20.04 -1.49
C SER A 48 -3.27 20.10 -0.30
N LYS A 49 -3.02 18.95 0.35
CA LYS A 49 -2.09 18.84 1.48
C LYS A 49 -0.63 19.13 1.08
N VAL A 50 -0.20 18.68 -0.10
CA VAL A 50 1.13 19.03 -0.64
C VAL A 50 1.24 20.54 -0.89
N HIS A 51 0.22 21.15 -1.46
CA HIS A 51 0.17 22.59 -1.71
C HIS A 51 0.21 23.40 -0.41
N GLU A 52 -0.56 22.98 0.60
CA GLU A 52 -0.59 23.58 1.93
C GLU A 52 0.81 23.57 2.57
N TRP A 53 1.48 22.41 2.60
CA TRP A 53 2.84 22.31 3.12
C TRP A 53 3.83 23.16 2.34
N TRP A 54 3.76 23.13 1.01
CA TRP A 54 4.67 23.92 0.18
C TRP A 54 4.58 25.43 0.44
N SER A 55 3.34 25.89 0.66
CA SER A 55 3.02 27.29 0.92
C SER A 55 3.38 27.71 2.34
N SER A 56 3.32 26.81 3.32
CA SER A 56 3.67 27.11 4.71
C SER A 56 5.18 27.19 4.97
N PHE A 57 6.02 26.71 4.05
CA PHE A 57 7.46 26.80 4.20
C PHE A 57 7.98 28.22 3.92
N GLU A 58 8.41 28.89 4.99
CA GLU A 58 9.15 30.14 4.91
C GLU A 58 10.66 29.85 4.91
N VAL A 59 11.35 30.20 3.82
CA VAL A 59 12.79 29.97 3.65
C VAL A 59 13.40 31.21 2.99
N SER A 60 14.45 31.76 3.60
CA SER A 60 15.21 32.90 3.10
C SER A 60 16.51 32.47 2.41
N GLY A 61 17.15 33.38 1.67
CA GLY A 61 18.41 33.12 0.95
C GLY A 61 18.29 33.06 -0.57
N ARG A 62 19.31 32.49 -1.23
CA ARG A 62 19.39 32.39 -2.69
C ARG A 62 18.31 31.45 -3.26
N PRO A 63 17.84 31.65 -4.51
CA PRO A 63 16.76 30.85 -5.09
C PRO A 63 17.02 29.33 -5.10
N ASP A 64 18.25 28.93 -5.41
CA ASP A 64 18.72 27.53 -5.39
C ASP A 64 18.66 26.93 -3.99
N TYR A 65 19.11 27.67 -2.97
CA TYR A 65 19.03 27.26 -1.57
C TYR A 65 17.57 27.13 -1.10
N LYS A 66 16.72 28.10 -1.45
CA LYS A 66 15.29 28.08 -1.12
C LYS A 66 14.62 26.82 -1.68
N LEU A 67 14.83 26.53 -2.96
CA LEU A 67 14.25 25.34 -3.61
C LEU A 67 14.73 24.04 -2.95
N ALA A 68 16.05 23.87 -2.79
CA ALA A 68 16.62 22.67 -2.18
C ALA A 68 16.08 22.44 -0.75
N THR A 69 15.96 23.52 0.02
CA THR A 69 15.45 23.45 1.40
C THR A 69 13.96 23.11 1.42
N LYS A 70 13.13 23.75 0.59
CA LYS A 70 11.70 23.42 0.48
C LYS A 70 11.47 21.96 0.08
N LEU A 71 12.23 21.44 -0.89
CA LEU A 71 12.16 20.03 -1.28
C LEU A 71 12.55 19.09 -0.13
N ARG A 72 13.56 19.46 0.67
CA ARG A 72 13.95 18.69 1.86
C ARG A 72 12.85 18.67 2.92
N LEU A 73 12.21 19.81 3.19
CA LEU A 73 11.08 19.92 4.11
C LEU A 73 9.87 19.11 3.62
N LEU A 74 9.53 19.25 2.33
CA LEU A 74 8.44 18.49 1.72
C LEU A 74 8.67 16.99 1.82
N LYS A 75 9.89 16.52 1.55
CA LYS A 75 10.28 15.12 1.71
C LYS A 75 10.04 14.61 3.14
N THR A 76 10.30 15.43 4.16
CA THR A 76 10.04 15.06 5.56
C THR A 76 8.54 14.92 5.81
N LYS A 77 7.71 15.88 5.37
CA LYS A 77 6.25 15.80 5.49
C LYS A 77 5.65 14.60 4.77
N LEU A 78 6.13 14.30 3.56
CA LEU A 78 5.71 13.12 2.81
C LEU A 78 6.06 11.81 3.52
N LYS A 79 7.22 11.75 4.21
CA LYS A 79 7.59 10.58 5.01
C LYS A 79 6.68 10.38 6.22
N GLU A 80 6.37 11.46 6.93
CA GLU A 80 5.45 11.43 8.08
C GLU A 80 4.07 10.94 7.63
N TRP A 81 3.49 11.61 6.64
CA TRP A 81 2.20 11.25 6.08
C TRP A 81 2.17 9.83 5.51
N SER A 82 3.22 9.39 4.83
CA SER A 82 3.32 8.02 4.30
C SER A 82 3.29 6.99 5.43
N ARG A 83 3.99 7.24 6.56
CA ARG A 83 3.99 6.33 7.71
C ARG A 83 2.60 6.22 8.35
N GLU A 84 1.92 7.34 8.53
CA GLU A 84 0.56 7.41 9.08
C GLU A 84 -0.43 6.65 8.19
N ASN A 85 -0.35 6.88 6.88
CA ASN A 85 -1.27 6.26 5.93
C ASN A 85 -0.97 4.78 5.67
N ARG A 86 0.30 4.35 5.74
CA ARG A 86 0.71 2.97 5.45
C ARG A 86 0.05 1.93 6.36
N GLY A 87 -0.18 2.28 7.64
CA GLY A 87 -0.93 1.42 8.55
C GLY A 87 -2.37 1.21 8.10
N ASN A 88 -3.04 2.30 7.72
CA ASN A 88 -4.42 2.28 7.22
C ASN A 88 -4.55 1.46 5.93
N TRP A 89 -3.62 1.62 4.98
CA TRP A 89 -3.67 0.85 3.73
C TRP A 89 -3.41 -0.65 3.91
N LYS A 90 -2.53 -1.03 4.84
CA LYS A 90 -2.30 -2.44 5.13
C LYS A 90 -3.57 -3.09 5.69
N ALA A 91 -4.23 -2.42 6.64
CA ALA A 91 -5.49 -2.87 7.21
C ALA A 91 -6.59 -2.95 6.15
N ARG A 92 -6.73 -1.91 5.31
CA ARG A 92 -7.71 -1.90 4.21
C ARG A 92 -7.47 -3.01 3.19
N LYS A 93 -6.21 -3.31 2.86
CA LYS A 93 -5.87 -4.43 1.98
C LYS A 93 -6.27 -5.77 2.60
N GLU A 94 -5.94 -5.99 3.87
CA GLU A 94 -6.30 -7.22 4.59
C GLU A 94 -7.84 -7.37 4.69
N GLN A 95 -8.57 -6.28 4.93
CA GLN A 95 -10.03 -6.28 4.93
C GLN A 95 -10.61 -6.66 3.55
N ILE A 96 -10.12 -6.06 2.47
CA ILE A 96 -10.59 -6.39 1.11
C ILE A 96 -10.31 -7.85 0.77
N LEU A 97 -9.13 -8.37 1.15
CA LEU A 97 -8.80 -9.79 0.93
C LEU A 97 -9.69 -10.72 1.75
N SER A 98 -10.05 -10.34 2.99
CA SER A 98 -11.01 -11.11 3.79
C SER A 98 -12.38 -11.15 3.14
N GLN A 99 -12.88 -10.00 2.67
CA GLN A 99 -14.18 -9.92 1.98
C GLN A 99 -14.20 -10.79 0.72
N ILE A 100 -13.11 -10.81 -0.05
CA ILE A 100 -12.98 -11.70 -1.22
C ILE A 100 -13.07 -13.17 -0.79
N GLY A 101 -12.34 -13.57 0.25
CA GLY A 101 -12.41 -14.93 0.79
C GLY A 101 -13.81 -15.33 1.26
N ASP A 102 -14.53 -14.42 1.93
CA ASP A 102 -15.91 -14.67 2.38
C ASP A 102 -16.87 -14.88 1.19
N MET A 103 -16.69 -14.10 0.12
CA MET A 103 -17.46 -14.25 -1.12
C MET A 103 -17.14 -15.57 -1.84
N GLU A 104 -15.87 -15.99 -1.87
CA GLU A 104 -15.45 -17.28 -2.44
C GLU A 104 -16.10 -18.47 -1.70
N VAL A 105 -16.10 -18.45 -0.36
CA VAL A 105 -16.78 -19.49 0.47
C VAL A 105 -18.29 -19.51 0.20
N THR A 106 -18.90 -18.33 0.06
CA THR A 106 -20.33 -18.22 -0.25
C THR A 106 -20.66 -18.78 -1.64
N GLN A 107 -19.77 -18.58 -2.62
CA GLN A 107 -19.91 -19.11 -3.97
C GLN A 107 -19.75 -20.64 -4.00
N GLU A 108 -18.79 -21.20 -3.28
CA GLU A 108 -18.55 -22.65 -3.19
C GLU A 108 -19.67 -23.39 -2.46
N SER A 109 -20.31 -22.76 -1.47
CA SER A 109 -21.43 -23.34 -0.72
C SER A 109 -22.79 -23.21 -1.41
N ARG A 110 -22.90 -22.39 -2.48
CA ARG A 110 -24.14 -22.24 -3.25
C ARG A 110 -24.41 -23.50 -4.05
N SER A 111 -25.63 -24.05 -3.93
CA SER A 111 -26.10 -25.13 -4.79
C SER A 111 -26.14 -24.66 -6.25
N LEU A 112 -25.56 -25.46 -7.16
CA LEU A 112 -25.61 -25.18 -8.60
C LEU A 112 -27.07 -25.07 -9.05
N THR A 113 -27.43 -23.91 -9.61
CA THR A 113 -28.75 -23.70 -10.22
C THR A 113 -28.77 -24.34 -11.60
N ASP A 114 -29.96 -24.70 -12.11
CA ASP A 114 -30.09 -25.42 -13.39
C ASP A 114 -29.51 -24.64 -14.59
N ASP A 115 -29.41 -23.31 -14.47
CA ASP A 115 -28.75 -22.41 -15.44
C ASP A 115 -27.23 -22.60 -15.51
N ASP A 116 -26.58 -23.13 -14.46
CA ASP A 116 -25.13 -23.34 -14.41
C ASP A 116 -24.70 -24.71 -15.00
N ARG A 117 -25.65 -25.49 -15.56
CA ARG A 117 -25.43 -26.85 -16.06
C ARG A 117 -25.20 -26.95 -17.58
N TYR A 118 -25.09 -25.83 -18.30
CA TYR A 118 -24.92 -25.81 -19.76
C TYR A 118 -23.65 -25.08 -20.21
#